data_AF-A0A316C4T8-F1
#
_entry.id   AF-A0A316C4T8-F1
#
_cell.length_a   1.000
_cell.length_b   1.000
_cell.length_c   1.000
_cell.angle_alpha   90.00
_cell.angle_beta   90.00
_cell.angle_gamma   90.00
#
_symmetry.space_group_name_H-M   'P 1'
#
loop_
_entity.id
_entity.type
_entity.pdbx_description
1 polymer ?
#
loop_
_entity_poly.entity_id
_entity_poly.type
_entity_poly.pdbx_seq_one_letter_code
_entity_poly.pdbx_strand_id
1 'polypeptide(L)'
;MPEVIETTVYRLNELSDEAKDKARAWYREGGFDYEWYDAIYEDFRQIAEILGIDFKTRTVRLMGGGSRQEPRIFFSGFWSQGDGACYAERRIMRSGQVITL
;
A
#
# COMPACT_ATOMS: atom_id res chain seq x y z
N MET A 1 -41.98 25.11 10.23
CA MET A 1 -41.21 26.26 10.75
C MET A 1 -39.77 25.78 10.87
N PRO A 2 -38.80 26.36 10.16
CA PRO A 2 -37.40 25.92 10.28
C PRO A 2 -36.85 26.30 11.66
N GLU A 3 -36.05 25.41 12.24
CA GLU A 3 -35.40 25.61 13.54
C GLU A 3 -33.93 25.95 13.29
N VAL A 4 -33.46 27.06 13.86
CA VAL A 4 -32.07 27.51 13.70
C VAL A 4 -31.25 26.97 14.86
N ILE A 5 -30.19 26.23 14.54
CA ILE A 5 -29.23 25.71 15.52
C ILE A 5 -27.99 26.61 15.48
N GLU A 6 -27.71 27.31 16.57
CA GLU A 6 -26.42 28.01 16.74
C GLU A 6 -25.36 27.06 17.28
N THR A 7 -24.14 27.17 16.76
CA THR A 7 -22.99 26.38 17.21
C THR A 7 -21.75 27.26 17.24
N THR A 8 -21.09 27.31 18.40
CA THR A 8 -19.83 28.03 18.55
C THR A 8 -18.69 27.23 17.93
N VAL A 9 -17.95 27.85 17.01
CA VAL A 9 -16.77 27.26 16.35
C VAL A 9 -15.48 27.92 16.85
N TYR A 10 -14.41 27.13 16.95
CA TYR A 10 -13.10 27.57 17.43
C TYR A 10 -12.04 27.40 16.36
N ARG A 11 -11.05 28.31 16.34
CA ARG A 11 -9.82 28.19 15.54
C ARG A 11 -8.82 27.29 16.26
N LEU A 12 -7.91 26.66 15.51
CA LEU A 12 -6.95 25.69 16.06
C LEU A 12 -6.05 26.28 17.17
N ASN A 13 -5.69 27.56 17.08
CA ASN A 13 -4.88 28.26 18.08
C ASN A 13 -5.64 28.57 19.38
N GLU A 14 -6.98 28.50 19.37
CA GLU A 14 -7.84 28.73 20.53
C GLU A 14 -8.09 27.43 21.33
N LEU A 15 -7.62 26.30 20.81
CA LEU A 15 -7.75 24.98 21.44
C LEU A 15 -6.65 24.72 22.47
N SER A 16 -6.96 23.91 23.48
CA SER A 16 -5.94 23.30 24.34
C SER A 16 -5.07 22.32 23.55
N ASP A 17 -3.91 21.95 24.08
CA ASP A 17 -3.01 21.04 23.37
C ASP A 17 -3.61 19.64 23.18
N GLU A 18 -4.39 19.15 24.14
CA GLU A 18 -5.15 17.90 24.02
C GLU A 18 -6.23 18.00 22.93
N ALA A 19 -6.92 19.14 22.84
CA ALA A 19 -7.94 19.38 21.82
C ALA A 19 -7.33 19.52 20.42
N LYS A 20 -6.15 20.14 20.30
CA LYS A 20 -5.38 20.16 19.04
C LYS A 20 -4.98 18.75 18.61
N ASP A 21 -4.52 17.93 19.54
CA ASP A 21 -4.11 16.55 19.24
C ASP A 21 -5.30 15.69 18.81
N LYS A 22 -6.47 15.87 19.43
CA LYS A 22 -7.72 15.23 19.02
C LYS A 22 -8.21 15.72 17.65
N ALA A 23 -8.11 17.02 17.37
CA ALA A 23 -8.44 17.58 16.05
C ALA A 23 -7.53 17.01 14.94
N ARG A 24 -6.24 16.78 15.24
CA ARG A 24 -5.28 16.12 14.33
C ARG A 24 -5.45 14.60 14.27
N ALA A 25 -6.02 13.98 15.31
CA ALA A 25 -6.25 12.54 15.34
C ALA A 25 -7.19 12.12 14.20
N TRP A 26 -8.23 12.90 13.92
CA TRP A 26 -9.12 12.65 12.77
C TRP A 26 -8.37 12.57 11.42
N TYR A 27 -7.38 13.45 11.19
CA TYR A 27 -6.53 13.40 10.00
C TYR A 27 -5.60 12.18 9.97
N ARG A 28 -5.12 11.74 11.14
CA ARG A 28 -4.22 10.58 11.28
C ARG A 28 -4.97 9.25 11.17
N GLU A 29 -6.18 9.17 11.68
CA GLU A 29 -6.97 7.93 11.76
C GLU A 29 -7.76 7.66 10.48
N GLY A 30 -8.29 8.69 9.80
CA GLY A 30 -9.09 8.51 8.58
C GLY A 30 -8.31 8.33 7.27
N GLY A 31 -6.97 8.29 7.32
CA GLY A 31 -6.11 8.33 6.13
C GLY A 31 -5.68 6.98 5.57
N PHE A 32 -5.94 5.86 6.26
CA PHE A 32 -5.30 4.57 5.95
C PHE A 32 -6.25 3.45 5.50
N ASP A 33 -7.51 3.77 5.23
CA ASP A 33 -8.52 2.77 4.83
C ASP A 33 -8.58 2.51 3.32
N TYR A 34 -7.70 3.14 2.55
CA TYR A 34 -7.66 3.01 1.10
C TYR A 34 -6.50 2.11 0.69
N GLU A 35 -6.80 1.08 -0.11
CA GLU A 35 -5.84 0.29 -0.90
C GLU A 35 -5.22 1.18 -2.01
N TRP A 36 -4.66 2.34 -1.64
CA TRP A 36 -4.07 3.32 -2.55
C TRP A 36 -2.94 2.72 -3.41
N TYR A 37 -2.42 1.58 -2.98
CA TYR A 37 -1.36 0.83 -3.61
C TYR A 37 -1.84 -0.38 -4.43
N ASP A 38 -3.15 -0.63 -4.57
CA ASP A 38 -3.65 -1.81 -5.31
C ASP A 38 -3.15 -1.84 -6.76
N ALA A 39 -3.22 -0.70 -7.44
CA ALA A 39 -2.70 -0.55 -8.81
C ALA A 39 -1.18 -0.79 -8.92
N ILE A 40 -0.42 -0.58 -7.83
CA ILE A 40 1.05 -0.71 -7.83
C ILE A 40 1.48 -2.16 -8.10
N TYR A 41 0.72 -3.15 -7.61
CA TYR A 41 1.04 -4.56 -7.86
C TYR A 41 0.80 -4.96 -9.32
N GLU A 42 -0.17 -4.36 -9.99
CA GLU A 42 -0.42 -4.60 -11.41
C GLU A 42 0.65 -3.92 -12.26
N ASP A 43 0.93 -2.65 -12.02
CA ASP A 43 1.95 -1.89 -12.75
C ASP A 43 3.34 -2.53 -12.60
N PHE A 44 3.69 -2.97 -11.38
CA PHE A 44 4.97 -3.63 -11.16
C PHE A 44 5.09 -4.96 -11.92
N ARG A 45 3.99 -5.70 -12.09
CA ARG A 45 3.99 -6.93 -12.90
C ARG A 45 4.20 -6.63 -14.37
N GLN A 46 3.56 -5.60 -14.90
CA GLN A 46 3.75 -5.18 -16.30
C GLN A 46 5.18 -4.71 -16.55
N ILE A 47 5.76 -3.93 -15.64
CA ILE A 47 7.17 -3.49 -15.75
C ILE A 47 8.11 -4.70 -15.69
N ALA A 48 7.89 -5.65 -14.78
CA ALA A 48 8.69 -6.86 -14.69
C ALA A 48 8.63 -7.69 -15.99
N GLU A 49 7.47 -7.79 -16.63
CA GLU A 49 7.32 -8.44 -17.93
C GLU A 49 8.16 -7.74 -19.02
N ILE A 50 8.11 -6.39 -19.07
CA ILE A 50 8.92 -5.59 -20.00
C ILE A 50 10.43 -5.81 -19.75
N LEU A 51 10.85 -5.93 -18.49
CA LEU A 51 12.24 -6.16 -18.10
C LEU A 51 12.68 -7.63 -18.21
N GLY A 52 11.77 -8.56 -18.50
CA GLY A 52 12.05 -10.00 -18.55
C GLY A 52 12.32 -10.63 -17.18
N ILE A 53 11.74 -10.07 -16.12
CA ILE A 53 11.85 -10.58 -14.74
C ILE A 53 10.72 -11.57 -14.48
N ASP A 54 11.08 -12.84 -14.28
CA ASP A 54 10.14 -13.88 -13.86
C ASP A 54 10.01 -13.94 -12.34
N PHE A 55 8.81 -13.76 -11.80
CA PHE A 55 8.58 -13.90 -10.36
C PHE A 55 8.52 -15.37 -9.91
N LYS A 56 9.03 -15.65 -8.70
CA LYS A 56 8.62 -16.84 -7.95
C LYS A 56 7.16 -16.68 -7.54
N THR A 57 6.39 -17.75 -7.68
CA THR A 57 4.99 -17.80 -7.26
C THR A 57 4.83 -18.65 -6.00
N ARG A 58 3.78 -18.37 -5.22
CA ARG A 58 3.28 -19.22 -4.13
C ARG A 58 1.87 -19.68 -4.45
N THR A 59 1.54 -20.90 -4.05
CA THR A 59 0.17 -21.41 -4.15
C THR A 59 -0.69 -20.79 -3.05
N VAL A 60 -1.78 -20.13 -3.42
CA VAL A 60 -2.79 -19.56 -2.51
C VAL A 60 -4.08 -20.36 -2.68
N ARG A 61 -4.65 -20.84 -1.56
CA ARG A 61 -5.95 -21.54 -1.56
C ARG A 61 -7.08 -20.53 -1.65
N LEU A 62 -8.03 -20.79 -2.54
CA LEU A 62 -9.23 -19.99 -2.70
C LEU A 62 -10.35 -20.58 -1.85
N MET A 63 -11.28 -19.73 -1.38
CA MET A 63 -12.40 -20.16 -0.53
C MET A 63 -13.28 -21.24 -1.20
N GLY A 64 -13.28 -21.33 -2.54
CA GLY A 64 -14.00 -22.35 -3.31
C GLY A 64 -13.24 -23.68 -3.51
N GLY A 65 -12.19 -23.97 -2.74
CA GLY A 65 -11.43 -25.23 -2.83
C GLY A 65 -10.41 -25.30 -3.96
N GLY A 66 -10.37 -24.29 -4.84
CA GLY A 66 -9.33 -24.13 -5.86
C GLY A 66 -8.02 -23.54 -5.30
N SER A 67 -7.00 -23.47 -6.16
CA SER A 67 -5.77 -22.76 -5.84
C SER A 67 -5.32 -21.88 -6.99
N ARG A 68 -4.68 -20.74 -6.67
CA ARG A 68 -4.05 -19.86 -7.67
C ARG A 68 -2.56 -19.70 -7.37
N GLN A 69 -1.78 -19.41 -8.40
CA GLN A 69 -0.39 -18.99 -8.24
C GLN A 69 -0.35 -17.48 -8.04
N GLU A 70 0.23 -17.04 -6.93
CA GLU A 70 0.40 -15.62 -6.61
C GLU A 70 1.89 -15.24 -6.66
N PRO A 71 2.26 -14.18 -7.39
CA PRO A 71 3.63 -13.66 -7.39
C PRO A 71 4.09 -13.29 -5.98
N ARG A 72 5.33 -13.60 -5.63
CA ARG A 72 5.93 -13.26 -4.34
C ARG A 72 6.43 -11.82 -4.34
N ILE A 73 5.49 -10.89 -4.28
CA ILE A 73 5.71 -9.45 -4.08
C ILE A 73 5.23 -9.11 -2.67
N PHE A 74 6.02 -8.35 -1.91
CA PHE A 74 5.72 -8.01 -0.53
C PHE A 74 5.79 -6.49 -0.37
N PHE A 75 4.71 -5.91 0.15
CA PHE A 75 4.64 -4.50 0.50
C PHE A 75 4.01 -4.34 1.89
N SER A 76 4.60 -3.50 2.75
CA SER A 76 4.09 -3.23 4.11
C SER A 76 3.86 -1.75 4.40
N GLY A 77 3.89 -0.89 3.37
CA GLY A 77 3.90 0.56 3.56
C GLY A 77 5.28 1.10 3.97
N PHE A 78 5.43 2.42 3.88
CA PHE A 78 6.66 3.13 4.20
C PHE A 78 6.57 3.73 5.60
N TRP A 79 7.27 3.14 6.58
CA TRP A 79 7.52 3.79 7.87
C TRP A 79 8.69 4.79 7.77
N SER A 80 9.59 4.57 6.80
CA SER A 80 10.68 5.48 6.41
C SER A 80 10.95 5.38 4.89
N GLN A 81 11.67 6.35 4.31
CA GLN A 81 12.01 6.33 2.89
C GLN A 81 12.92 5.15 2.56
N GLY A 82 12.43 4.21 1.74
CA GLY A 82 13.18 3.03 1.30
C GLY A 82 12.77 1.71 1.98
N ASP A 83 11.93 1.77 3.01
CA ASP A 83 11.47 0.57 3.73
C ASP A 83 10.13 0.07 3.22
N GLY A 84 10.02 -1.24 2.98
CA GLY A 84 8.71 -1.89 2.92
C GLY A 84 8.27 -2.43 1.57
N ALA A 85 9.15 -2.60 0.57
CA ALA A 85 8.84 -3.32 -0.67
C ALA A 85 9.95 -4.31 -1.06
N CYS A 86 9.62 -5.57 -1.35
CA CYS A 86 10.56 -6.55 -1.91
C CYS A 86 9.87 -7.62 -2.77
N TYR A 87 10.62 -8.35 -3.60
CA TYR A 87 10.10 -9.44 -4.43
C TYR A 87 11.09 -10.60 -4.54
N ALA A 88 10.60 -11.77 -4.94
CA ALA A 88 11.43 -12.93 -5.20
C ALA A 88 11.43 -13.30 -6.69
N GLU A 89 12.59 -13.20 -7.34
CA GLU A 89 12.78 -13.60 -8.74
C GLU A 89 13.12 -15.10 -8.90
N ARG A 90 12.72 -15.68 -10.04
CA ARG A 90 13.14 -16.99 -10.51
C ARG A 90 14.24 -16.79 -11.56
N ARG A 91 15.48 -17.02 -11.19
CA ARG A 91 16.61 -17.01 -12.12
C ARG A 91 16.83 -18.41 -12.69
N ILE A 92 16.60 -18.59 -13.99
CA ILE A 92 17.12 -19.75 -14.73
C ILE A 92 18.42 -19.31 -15.38
N MET A 93 19.56 -19.79 -14.86
CA MET A 93 20.85 -19.49 -15.48
C MET A 93 20.90 -20.14 -16.86
N ARG A 94 20.67 -19.34 -17.91
CA ARG A 94 21.02 -19.69 -19.28
C ARG A 94 22.40 -19.07 -19.56
N SER A 95 23.28 -19.78 -20.27
CA SER A 95 24.56 -19.22 -20.73
C SER A 95 24.26 -18.01 -21.63
N GLY A 96 24.39 -16.79 -21.10
CA GLY A 96 23.95 -15.56 -21.76
C GLY A 96 23.99 -14.37 -20.81
N GLN A 97 23.99 -13.17 -21.38
CA GLN A 97 24.32 -11.90 -20.71
C GLN A 97 23.40 -11.64 -19.51
N VAL A 98 24.01 -11.48 -18.33
CA VAL A 98 23.34 -11.11 -17.09
C VAL A 98 23.18 -9.59 -17.08
N ILE A 99 21.96 -9.08 -17.16
CA ILE A 99 21.66 -7.69 -16.81
C ILE A 99 21.48 -7.67 -15.29
N THR A 100 22.40 -7.00 -14.61
CA THR A 100 22.31 -6.72 -13.17
C THR A 100 21.81 -5.29 -13.04
N LEU A 101 20.67 -5.10 -12.37
CA LEU A 101 20.17 -3.79 -11.96
C LEU A 101 20.89 -3.31 -10.70
#